data_AF-A0A970TRY1-F1
#
_entry.id   AF-A0A970TRY1-F1
#
_cell.length_a   1.000
_cell.length_b   1.000
_cell.length_c   1.000
_cell.angle_alpha   90.00
_cell.angle_beta   90.00
_cell.angle_gamma   90.00
#
_symmetry.space_group_name_H-M   'P 1'
#
loop_
_entity.id
_entity.type
_entity.pdbx_description
1 polymer ?
#
loop_
_entity_poly.entity_id
_entity_poly.type
_entity_poly.pdbx_seq_one_letter_code
_entity_poly.pdbx_strand_id
1 'polypeptide(L)'
;MTGFDGGMALGKNDLRNFALRARKNLIEQVAKRAALFGITKDTADTKATRTVPVSFAVAALRRDVEERGFERVMEEVTCIWFIRLVCLWYMEANGYLPPGEVIFVPSKRIEWDIQTQDGDVDAAAAGEQEHTGSSLYNSGAGDIYKQNILAWCEGLSEIIPFVFADNLGYERLLMPDMSPGEGSVVRDMAESLEREDFLNNVQITGWLYQYFISPRKDGVYEGLRRNNKITREDIPAATQLFTPEWVVKYMVENSLGRLWLDTHPDSSLRQGWHYYIEEAGQPAGVRDRLKTVTGEKLQSPESIRIMDPAMGSGNILVYAFDLLYEIYLSQGYKEDGIPALIIKNNLYG
;
A
#
# COMPACT_ATOMS: atom_id res chain seq x y z
N MET A 1 25.96 -12.25 -13.58
CA MET A 1 24.49 -12.29 -13.71
C MET A 1 23.98 -13.53 -12.99
N THR A 2 23.75 -13.40 -11.70
CA THR A 2 23.01 -14.34 -10.85
C THR A 2 22.32 -13.45 -9.83
N GLY A 3 21.00 -13.33 -9.94
CA GLY A 3 20.20 -12.47 -9.09
C GLY A 3 20.31 -12.91 -7.64
N PHE A 4 20.54 -11.95 -6.75
CA PHE A 4 20.18 -12.11 -5.35
C PHE A 4 18.65 -12.15 -5.29
N ASP A 5 18.07 -13.33 -5.41
CA ASP A 5 16.73 -13.60 -4.91
C ASP A 5 16.85 -13.70 -3.39
N GLY A 6 16.75 -12.55 -2.72
CA GLY A 6 16.49 -12.50 -1.29
C GLY A 6 15.17 -13.21 -1.04
N GLY A 7 15.22 -14.29 -0.26
CA GLY A 7 14.17 -15.28 -0.05
C GLY A 7 12.76 -14.71 0.16
N MET A 8 11.97 -14.70 -0.91
CA MET A 8 10.52 -14.81 -0.84
C MET A 8 10.15 -16.29 -1.01
N ALA A 9 9.15 -16.74 -0.26
CA ALA A 9 8.51 -18.04 -0.47
C ALA A 9 7.70 -18.04 -1.79
N LEU A 10 7.04 -16.94 -2.14
CA LEU A 10 6.42 -16.72 -3.46
C LEU A 10 7.40 -16.13 -4.48
N GLY A 11 7.39 -16.67 -5.70
CA GLY A 11 8.14 -16.08 -6.81
C GLY A 11 7.53 -14.74 -7.25
N LYS A 12 8.36 -13.81 -7.75
CA LYS A 12 7.89 -12.53 -8.33
C LYS A 12 6.81 -12.71 -9.42
N ASN A 13 6.82 -13.86 -10.11
CA ASN A 13 5.81 -14.20 -11.11
C ASN A 13 4.43 -14.47 -10.49
N ASP A 14 4.35 -15.05 -9.30
CA ASP A 14 3.08 -15.38 -8.65
C ASP A 14 2.41 -14.12 -8.12
N LEU A 15 3.19 -13.23 -7.47
CA LEU A 15 2.73 -11.89 -7.07
C LEU A 15 2.20 -11.09 -8.28
N ARG A 16 2.91 -11.17 -9.41
CA ARG A 16 2.48 -10.52 -10.65
C ARG A 16 1.17 -11.12 -11.16
N ASN A 17 1.07 -12.44 -11.21
CA ASN A 17 -0.13 -13.12 -11.69
C ASN A 17 -1.35 -12.80 -10.83
N PHE A 18 -1.18 -12.81 -9.50
CA PHE A 18 -2.21 -12.38 -8.55
C PHE A 18 -2.63 -10.93 -8.83
N ALA A 19 -1.70 -9.98 -8.87
CA ALA A 19 -2.02 -8.56 -9.06
C ALA A 19 -2.78 -8.29 -10.38
N LEU A 20 -2.45 -9.01 -11.46
CA LEU A 20 -3.15 -8.92 -12.73
C LEU A 20 -4.57 -9.49 -12.68
N ARG A 21 -4.76 -10.64 -12.00
CA ARG A 21 -6.10 -11.21 -11.77
C ARG A 21 -6.95 -10.30 -10.90
N ALA A 22 -6.39 -9.81 -9.79
CA ALA A 22 -7.03 -8.87 -8.88
C ALA A 22 -7.47 -7.60 -9.61
N ARG A 23 -6.61 -7.01 -10.45
CA ARG A 23 -6.97 -5.85 -11.28
C ARG A 23 -8.20 -6.12 -12.14
N LYS A 24 -8.16 -7.20 -12.93
CA LYS A 24 -9.25 -7.54 -13.85
C LYS A 24 -10.56 -7.73 -13.08
N ASN A 25 -10.52 -8.54 -12.02
CA ASN A 25 -11.67 -8.85 -11.19
C ASN A 25 -12.26 -7.59 -10.54
N LEU A 26 -11.42 -6.78 -9.88
CA LEU A 26 -11.85 -5.55 -9.21
C LEU A 26 -12.48 -4.55 -10.17
N ILE A 27 -11.90 -4.32 -11.36
CA ILE A 27 -12.46 -3.39 -12.35
C ILE A 27 -13.86 -3.84 -12.78
N GLU A 28 -14.03 -5.14 -13.07
CA GLU A 28 -15.32 -5.71 -13.45
C GLU A 28 -16.35 -5.54 -12.33
N GLN A 29 -15.96 -5.74 -11.07
CA GLN A 29 -16.85 -5.58 -9.92
C GLN A 29 -17.23 -4.12 -9.65
N VAL A 30 -16.26 -3.20 -9.67
CA VAL A 30 -16.49 -1.76 -9.51
C VAL A 30 -17.45 -1.25 -10.60
N ALA A 31 -17.25 -1.69 -11.85
CA ALA A 31 -18.16 -1.35 -12.95
C ALA A 31 -19.58 -1.92 -12.74
N LYS A 32 -19.71 -3.17 -12.27
CA LYS A 32 -21.01 -3.76 -11.91
C LYS A 32 -21.71 -2.96 -10.80
N ARG A 33 -20.96 -2.50 -9.79
CA ARG A 33 -21.49 -1.64 -8.71
C ARG A 33 -21.99 -0.30 -9.26
N ALA A 34 -21.25 0.34 -10.17
CA ALA A 34 -21.68 1.58 -10.81
C ALA A 34 -22.98 1.39 -11.63
N ALA A 35 -23.11 0.25 -12.31
CA ALA A 35 -24.29 -0.08 -13.11
C ALA A 35 -25.59 -0.16 -12.28
N LEU A 36 -25.52 -0.58 -11.00
CA LEU A 36 -26.66 -0.56 -10.08
C LEU A 36 -27.25 0.84 -9.87
N PHE A 37 -26.45 1.88 -10.11
CA PHE A 37 -26.85 3.28 -10.02
C PHE A 37 -27.14 3.88 -11.40
N GLY A 38 -27.22 3.08 -12.46
CA GLY A 38 -27.45 3.53 -13.84
C GLY A 38 -26.25 4.24 -14.47
N ILE A 39 -25.05 3.99 -13.96
CA ILE A 39 -23.80 4.55 -14.48
C ILE A 39 -23.05 3.42 -15.18
N THR A 40 -23.01 3.49 -16.50
CA THR A 40 -22.35 2.52 -17.37
C THR A 40 -21.51 3.27 -18.39
N LYS A 41 -20.66 2.54 -19.12
CA LYS A 41 -19.86 3.09 -20.20
C LYS A 41 -20.72 3.81 -21.26
N ASP A 42 -21.90 3.27 -21.58
CA ASP A 42 -22.78 3.80 -22.63
C ASP A 42 -23.78 4.86 -22.11
N THR A 43 -24.16 4.79 -20.83
CA THR A 43 -25.06 5.79 -20.20
C THR A 43 -24.34 7.02 -19.67
N ALA A 44 -23.00 7.02 -19.62
CA ALA A 44 -22.21 8.22 -19.38
C ALA A 44 -22.42 9.29 -20.48
N ASP A 45 -22.90 8.89 -21.67
CA ASP A 45 -23.20 9.77 -22.81
C ASP A 45 -24.71 10.07 -23.00
N THR A 46 -25.61 9.45 -22.22
CA THR A 46 -27.06 9.64 -22.39
C THR A 46 -27.76 9.93 -21.07
N LYS A 47 -28.50 11.05 -21.05
CA LYS A 47 -29.39 11.46 -19.95
C LYS A 47 -30.53 10.44 -19.75
N ALA A 48 -30.25 9.28 -19.17
CA ALA A 48 -31.22 8.23 -18.96
C ALA A 48 -31.70 8.14 -17.50
N THR A 49 -32.97 8.49 -17.36
CA THR A 49 -34.00 7.97 -16.45
C THR A 49 -33.78 8.10 -14.93
N ARG A 50 -34.25 9.24 -14.42
CA ARG A 50 -34.47 9.58 -13.01
C ARG A 50 -35.53 8.68 -12.37
N THR A 51 -35.12 7.68 -11.58
CA THR A 51 -36.06 6.96 -10.68
C THR A 51 -35.45 6.55 -9.33
N VAL A 52 -34.14 6.69 -9.12
CA VAL A 52 -33.49 6.38 -7.84
C VAL A 52 -33.29 7.68 -7.04
N PRO A 53 -33.60 7.72 -5.73
CA PRO A 53 -33.20 8.83 -4.87
C PRO A 53 -31.69 9.04 -4.99
N VAL A 54 -31.27 10.20 -5.51
CA VAL A 54 -29.86 10.48 -5.74
C VAL A 54 -29.24 10.89 -4.42
N SER A 55 -28.56 9.96 -3.75
CA SER A 55 -27.69 10.34 -2.64
C SER A 55 -26.59 11.28 -3.15
N PHE A 56 -26.05 12.12 -2.27
CA PHE A 56 -24.95 13.02 -2.61
C PHE A 56 -23.77 12.27 -3.27
N ALA A 57 -23.47 11.06 -2.80
CA ALA A 57 -22.45 10.18 -3.37
C ALA A 57 -22.71 9.78 -4.83
N VAL A 58 -23.97 9.43 -5.18
CA VAL A 58 -24.33 9.09 -6.57
C VAL A 58 -24.21 10.32 -7.48
N ALA A 59 -24.60 11.50 -7.00
CA ALA A 59 -24.44 12.75 -7.76
C ALA A 59 -22.96 13.08 -8.01
N ALA A 60 -22.12 12.94 -6.98
CA ALA A 60 -20.67 13.14 -7.09
C ALA A 60 -20.04 12.18 -8.08
N LEU A 61 -20.39 10.88 -8.01
CA LEU A 61 -19.92 9.87 -8.95
C LEU A 61 -20.31 10.20 -10.40
N ARG A 62 -21.56 10.60 -10.63
CA ARG A 62 -22.03 10.97 -11.99
C ARG A 62 -21.23 12.13 -12.57
N ARG A 63 -21.08 13.20 -11.80
CA ARG A 63 -20.31 14.37 -12.20
C ARG A 63 -18.87 13.99 -12.55
N ASP A 64 -18.22 13.20 -11.71
CA ASP A 64 -16.84 12.77 -11.95
C ASP A 64 -16.72 11.90 -13.22
N VAL A 65 -17.70 11.04 -13.49
CA VAL A 65 -17.74 10.23 -14.72
C VAL A 65 -17.98 11.11 -15.95
N GLU A 66 -18.85 12.11 -15.87
CA GLU A 66 -19.11 13.08 -16.95
C GLU A 66 -17.87 13.94 -17.24
N GLU A 67 -17.14 14.36 -16.21
CA GLU A 67 -15.97 15.24 -16.35
C GLU A 67 -14.68 14.49 -16.73
N ARG A 68 -14.48 13.28 -16.19
CA ARG A 68 -13.19 12.56 -16.26
C ARG A 68 -13.24 11.26 -17.07
N GLY A 69 -14.44 10.79 -17.42
CA GLY A 69 -14.69 9.56 -18.17
C GLY A 69 -14.88 8.33 -17.28
N PHE A 70 -15.75 7.43 -17.72
CA PHE A 70 -16.14 6.22 -16.97
C PHE A 70 -14.93 5.35 -16.62
N GLU A 71 -14.11 4.98 -17.60
CA GLU A 71 -12.95 4.09 -17.39
C GLU A 71 -12.00 4.64 -16.33
N ARG A 72 -11.74 5.95 -16.36
CA ARG A 72 -10.81 6.58 -15.43
C ARG A 72 -11.32 6.52 -13.99
N VAL A 73 -12.60 6.83 -13.77
CA VAL A 73 -13.19 6.77 -12.43
C VAL A 73 -13.23 5.33 -11.92
N MET A 74 -13.58 4.37 -12.77
CA MET A 74 -13.57 2.95 -12.37
C MET A 74 -12.16 2.48 -12.00
N GLU A 75 -11.14 2.85 -12.78
CA GLU A 75 -9.74 2.49 -12.48
C GLU A 75 -9.23 3.13 -11.19
N GLU A 76 -9.56 4.39 -10.93
CA GLU A 76 -9.16 5.10 -9.71
C GLU A 76 -9.76 4.44 -8.47
N VAL A 77 -11.07 4.16 -8.48
CA VAL A 77 -11.74 3.50 -7.35
C VAL A 77 -11.26 2.07 -7.17
N THR A 78 -11.01 1.35 -8.26
CA THR A 78 -10.39 0.02 -8.23
C THR A 78 -9.02 0.06 -7.57
N CYS A 79 -8.19 1.06 -7.91
CA CYS A 79 -6.87 1.24 -7.33
C CYS A 79 -6.95 1.51 -5.82
N ILE A 80 -7.87 2.38 -5.38
CA ILE A 80 -8.09 2.67 -3.95
C ILE A 80 -8.43 1.39 -3.19
N TRP A 81 -9.38 0.59 -3.69
CA TRP A 81 -9.76 -0.65 -3.02
C TRP A 81 -8.65 -1.70 -3.01
N PHE A 82 -7.89 -1.82 -4.11
CA PHE A 82 -6.74 -2.71 -4.14
C PHE A 82 -5.68 -2.33 -3.10
N ILE A 83 -5.32 -1.05 -3.03
CA ILE A 83 -4.33 -0.56 -2.04
C ILE A 83 -4.83 -0.79 -0.62
N ARG A 84 -6.10 -0.45 -0.32
CA ARG A 84 -6.69 -0.70 1.01
C ARG A 84 -6.59 -2.17 1.40
N LEU A 85 -6.95 -3.09 0.51
CA LEU A 85 -6.86 -4.53 0.78
C LEU A 85 -5.42 -4.99 1.02
N VAL A 86 -4.48 -4.58 0.17
CA VAL A 86 -3.06 -4.91 0.33
C VAL A 86 -2.49 -4.37 1.64
N CYS A 87 -2.86 -3.14 2.03
CA CYS A 87 -2.44 -2.55 3.31
C CYS A 87 -3.02 -3.30 4.51
N LEU A 88 -4.32 -3.66 4.47
CA LEU A 88 -4.95 -4.47 5.53
C LEU A 88 -4.27 -5.84 5.64
N TRP A 89 -4.00 -6.50 4.51
CA TRP A 89 -3.28 -7.77 4.50
C TRP A 89 -1.87 -7.64 5.07
N TYR A 90 -1.13 -6.59 4.68
CA TYR A 90 0.21 -6.31 5.20
C TYR A 90 0.21 -6.10 6.71
N MET A 91 -0.73 -5.31 7.23
CA MET A 91 -0.89 -5.05 8.66
C MET A 91 -1.25 -6.32 9.44
N GLU A 92 -2.14 -7.15 8.89
CA GLU A 92 -2.50 -8.42 9.51
C GLU A 92 -1.33 -9.41 9.51
N ALA A 93 -0.63 -9.56 8.38
CA ALA A 93 0.50 -10.49 8.26
C ALA A 93 1.65 -10.12 9.21
N ASN A 94 1.90 -8.83 9.43
CA ASN A 94 2.93 -8.34 10.34
C ASN A 94 2.46 -8.16 11.79
N GLY A 95 1.21 -8.46 12.12
CA GLY A 95 0.68 -8.32 13.47
C GLY A 95 0.57 -6.88 13.97
N TYR A 96 0.34 -5.93 13.06
CA TYR A 96 0.14 -4.51 13.37
C TYR A 96 -1.29 -4.15 13.76
N LEU A 97 -2.22 -5.10 13.61
CA LEU A 97 -3.57 -5.00 14.13
C LEU A 97 -3.57 -5.31 15.64
N PRO A 98 -4.58 -4.83 16.40
CA PRO A 98 -4.77 -5.22 17.79
C PRO A 98 -4.69 -6.74 17.99
N PRO A 99 -4.15 -7.24 19.12
CA PRO A 99 -3.96 -8.67 19.35
C PRO A 99 -5.26 -9.47 19.20
N GLY A 100 -5.23 -10.54 18.38
CA GLY A 100 -6.37 -11.43 18.14
C GLY A 100 -7.25 -11.03 16.95
N GLU A 101 -7.02 -9.85 16.36
CA GLU A 101 -7.73 -9.40 15.16
C GLU A 101 -7.23 -10.12 13.91
N VAL A 102 -8.16 -10.65 13.13
CA VAL A 102 -7.91 -11.22 11.81
C VAL A 102 -9.02 -10.76 10.87
N ILE A 103 -8.62 -10.12 9.80
CA ILE A 103 -9.48 -9.62 8.72
C ILE A 103 -9.67 -10.74 7.70
N PHE A 104 -8.57 -11.31 7.18
CA PHE A 104 -8.56 -12.29 6.10
C PHE A 104 -8.42 -13.70 6.65
N VAL A 105 -9.53 -14.30 7.08
CA VAL A 105 -9.53 -15.66 7.62
C VAL A 105 -9.80 -16.69 6.53
N PRO A 106 -8.87 -17.63 6.25
CA PRO A 106 -9.18 -18.87 5.55
C PRO A 106 -9.76 -19.86 6.57
N SER A 107 -11.09 -19.94 6.67
CA SER A 107 -11.81 -21.02 7.37
C SER A 107 -11.34 -21.35 8.81
N LYS A 108 -11.48 -20.42 9.75
CA LYS A 108 -11.90 -20.72 11.13
C LYS A 108 -12.76 -19.57 11.62
N ARG A 109 -14.05 -19.84 11.79
CA ARG A 109 -15.09 -18.94 12.32
C ARG A 109 -14.51 -18.01 13.38
N ILE A 110 -14.50 -16.70 13.12
CA ILE A 110 -14.40 -15.72 14.19
C ILE A 110 -15.84 -15.37 14.56
N GLU A 111 -16.29 -15.91 15.68
CA GLU A 111 -17.49 -15.42 16.35
C GLU A 111 -17.10 -14.13 17.05
N TRP A 112 -17.49 -13.00 16.46
CA TRP A 112 -17.46 -11.71 17.13
C TRP A 112 -18.74 -11.59 17.96
N ASP A 113 -18.57 -11.67 19.28
CA ASP A 113 -19.60 -11.31 20.24
C ASP A 113 -19.69 -9.77 20.24
N ILE A 114 -20.53 -9.23 19.34
CA ILE A 114 -20.93 -7.83 19.40
C ILE A 114 -21.81 -7.73 20.64
N GLN A 115 -21.22 -7.37 21.78
CA GLN A 115 -21.99 -6.90 22.91
C GLN A 115 -22.64 -5.57 22.54
N THR A 116 -23.79 -5.65 21.87
CA THR A 116 -24.82 -4.63 22.01
C THR A 116 -25.14 -4.53 23.49
N GLN A 117 -24.79 -3.40 24.11
CA GLN A 117 -25.39 -2.99 25.37
C GLN A 117 -26.87 -2.74 25.15
N ASP A 118 -27.66 -3.82 25.14
CA ASP A 118 -29.10 -3.76 25.36
C ASP A 118 -29.40 -4.49 26.66
N GLY A 119 -30.16 -3.82 27.51
CA GLY A 119 -30.35 -4.16 28.91
C GLY A 119 -30.90 -5.57 29.15
N ASP A 120 -30.26 -6.22 30.12
CA ASP A 120 -30.83 -7.08 31.16
C ASP A 120 -32.29 -7.53 30.97
N VAL A 121 -32.47 -8.77 30.50
CA VAL A 121 -33.63 -9.61 30.84
C VAL A 121 -33.24 -11.09 30.78
N ASP A 122 -33.06 -11.67 31.96
CA ASP A 122 -33.02 -13.10 32.24
C ASP A 122 -34.26 -13.85 31.70
N ALA A 123 -34.04 -15.00 31.05
CA ALA A 123 -34.88 -16.19 31.22
C ALA A 123 -34.25 -17.45 30.58
N ALA A 124 -33.86 -18.38 31.44
CA ALA A 124 -33.44 -19.74 31.11
C ALA A 124 -34.58 -20.60 30.52
N ALA A 125 -34.26 -21.52 29.60
CA ALA A 125 -34.75 -22.92 29.59
C ALA A 125 -34.21 -23.74 28.39
N ALA A 126 -33.55 -24.85 28.73
CA ALA A 126 -33.50 -26.18 28.12
C ALA A 126 -33.89 -26.41 26.63
N GLY A 127 -33.04 -27.21 25.96
CA GLY A 127 -33.47 -28.08 24.85
C GLY A 127 -32.35 -28.48 23.90
N GLU A 128 -31.73 -29.65 24.11
CA GLU A 128 -31.03 -30.38 23.05
C GLU A 128 -32.03 -30.71 21.94
N GLN A 129 -31.84 -30.16 20.74
CA GLN A 129 -32.47 -30.66 19.52
C GLN A 129 -31.50 -30.53 18.33
N GLU A 130 -31.25 -31.69 17.71
CA GLU A 130 -30.66 -31.83 16.39
C GLU A 130 -31.32 -30.87 15.38
N HIS A 131 -30.51 -29.98 14.79
CA HIS A 131 -30.94 -29.20 13.63
C HIS A 131 -30.24 -29.69 12.37
N THR A 132 -30.94 -30.61 11.71
CA THR A 132 -31.25 -30.59 10.27
C THR A 132 -30.58 -29.47 9.46
N GLY A 133 -29.78 -29.88 8.49
CA GLY A 133 -29.27 -28.98 7.47
C GLY A 133 -30.37 -28.28 6.68
N SER A 134 -29.98 -27.14 6.11
CA SER A 134 -30.61 -26.34 5.04
C SER A 134 -30.93 -24.90 5.46
N SER A 135 -30.36 -23.97 4.68
CA SER A 135 -30.94 -22.65 4.37
C SER A 135 -30.60 -21.42 5.22
N LEU A 136 -29.32 -21.21 5.62
CA LEU A 136 -28.86 -19.88 6.10
C LEU A 136 -27.53 -19.37 5.48
N TYR A 137 -26.99 -20.07 4.49
CA TYR A 137 -25.90 -19.55 3.66
C TYR A 137 -26.47 -18.87 2.42
N ASN A 138 -26.90 -17.60 2.52
CA ASN A 138 -27.01 -16.65 1.39
C ASN A 138 -27.75 -15.37 1.82
N SER A 139 -27.02 -14.42 2.43
CA SER A 139 -27.24 -12.95 2.35
C SER A 139 -26.49 -12.21 3.48
N GLY A 140 -26.55 -12.69 4.72
CA GLY A 140 -26.01 -11.95 5.88
C GLY A 140 -24.49 -11.97 6.07
N ALA A 141 -23.81 -13.09 5.76
CA ALA A 141 -22.37 -13.23 6.05
C ALA A 141 -21.48 -12.33 5.17
N GLY A 142 -21.85 -12.13 3.90
CA GLY A 142 -21.13 -11.23 2.99
C GLY A 142 -21.27 -9.76 3.40
N ASP A 143 -22.47 -9.38 3.86
CA ASP A 143 -22.72 -8.03 4.36
C ASP A 143 -21.95 -7.74 5.66
N ILE A 144 -21.83 -8.71 6.57
CA ILE A 144 -21.02 -8.56 7.80
C ILE A 144 -19.54 -8.36 7.45
N TYR A 145 -18.98 -9.19 6.57
CA TYR A 145 -17.56 -9.05 6.18
C TYR A 145 -17.27 -7.69 5.53
N LYS A 146 -18.20 -7.23 4.69
CA LYS A 146 -18.16 -5.88 4.12
C LYS A 146 -18.13 -4.80 5.20
N GLN A 147 -19.01 -4.88 6.20
CA GLN A 147 -19.03 -3.89 7.28
C GLN A 147 -17.73 -3.90 8.09
N ASN A 148 -17.14 -5.07 8.32
CA ASN A 148 -15.86 -5.19 9.03
C ASN A 148 -14.72 -4.48 8.28
N ILE A 149 -14.60 -4.69 6.96
CA ILE A 149 -13.59 -3.98 6.15
C ILE A 149 -13.81 -2.47 6.21
N LEU A 150 -15.05 -2.01 6.17
CA LEU A 150 -15.38 -0.59 6.28
C LEU A 150 -15.03 -0.01 7.65
N ALA A 151 -15.32 -0.74 8.73
CA ALA A 151 -14.96 -0.33 10.09
C ALA A 151 -13.44 -0.23 10.26
N TRP A 152 -12.67 -1.17 9.70
CA TRP A 152 -11.21 -1.08 9.66
C TRP A 152 -10.72 0.14 8.89
N CYS A 153 -11.28 0.41 7.71
CA CYS A 153 -10.92 1.61 6.95
C CYS A 153 -11.24 2.87 7.76
N GLU A 154 -12.38 2.92 8.45
CA GLU A 154 -12.78 4.07 9.25
C GLU A 154 -11.82 4.33 10.41
N GLY A 155 -11.53 3.32 11.23
CA GLY A 155 -10.59 3.45 12.35
C GLY A 155 -9.16 3.78 11.89
N LEU A 156 -8.70 3.16 10.80
CA LEU A 156 -7.36 3.41 10.26
C LEU A 156 -7.26 4.75 9.52
N SER A 157 -8.37 5.38 9.15
CA SER A 157 -8.36 6.70 8.50
C SER A 157 -7.83 7.80 9.42
N GLU A 158 -7.93 7.64 10.74
CA GLU A 158 -7.36 8.58 11.70
C GLU A 158 -5.82 8.51 11.74
N ILE A 159 -5.27 7.33 11.47
CA ILE A 159 -3.83 7.04 11.56
C ILE A 159 -3.15 7.22 10.20
N ILE A 160 -3.76 6.69 9.14
CA ILE A 160 -3.25 6.67 7.76
C ILE A 160 -4.34 7.20 6.81
N PRO A 161 -4.69 8.50 6.91
CA PRO A 161 -5.80 9.08 6.13
C PRO A 161 -5.58 8.98 4.62
N PHE A 162 -4.33 9.02 4.15
CA PHE A 162 -4.00 8.95 2.73
C PHE A 162 -4.46 7.64 2.06
N VAL A 163 -4.54 6.53 2.80
CA VAL A 163 -4.97 5.23 2.27
C VAL A 163 -6.46 4.97 2.56
N PHE A 164 -6.90 5.26 3.78
CA PHE A 164 -8.17 4.77 4.29
C PHE A 164 -9.29 5.81 4.34
N ALA A 165 -8.99 7.11 4.27
CA ALA A 165 -10.03 8.13 4.18
C ALA A 165 -10.76 8.06 2.83
N ASP A 166 -12.05 8.38 2.84
CA ASP A 166 -12.83 8.55 1.62
C ASP A 166 -12.67 9.98 1.10
N ASN A 167 -11.97 10.11 -0.02
CA ASN A 167 -11.57 11.38 -0.63
C ASN A 167 -12.45 11.75 -1.84
N LEU A 168 -13.07 10.76 -2.48
CA LEU A 168 -13.94 10.92 -3.64
C LEU A 168 -15.42 11.05 -3.24
N GLY A 169 -15.80 10.53 -2.06
CA GLY A 169 -17.16 10.56 -1.53
C GLY A 169 -18.10 9.51 -2.11
N TYR A 170 -17.56 8.56 -2.87
CA TYR A 170 -18.33 7.46 -3.50
C TYR A 170 -17.57 6.13 -3.54
N GLU A 171 -16.42 6.02 -2.89
CA GLU A 171 -15.61 4.79 -2.82
C GLU A 171 -16.40 3.63 -2.22
N ARG A 172 -17.11 3.89 -1.10
CA ARG A 172 -17.98 2.89 -0.44
C ARG A 172 -19.15 2.44 -1.31
N LEU A 173 -19.65 3.32 -2.20
CA LEU A 173 -20.75 3.00 -3.12
C LEU A 173 -20.33 1.92 -4.12
N LEU A 174 -19.12 2.09 -4.63
CA LEU A 174 -18.47 1.26 -5.64
C LEU A 174 -17.62 0.13 -5.05
N MET A 175 -17.74 -0.11 -3.75
CA MET A 175 -17.01 -1.19 -3.08
C MET A 175 -17.26 -2.54 -3.77
N PRO A 176 -16.20 -3.24 -4.21
CA PRO A 176 -16.28 -4.61 -4.71
C PRO A 176 -16.93 -5.58 -3.70
N ASP A 177 -17.29 -6.76 -4.19
CA ASP A 177 -17.61 -7.92 -3.35
C ASP A 177 -16.38 -8.31 -2.53
N MET A 178 -16.50 -8.08 -1.22
CA MET A 178 -15.49 -8.43 -0.22
C MET A 178 -15.82 -9.75 0.47
N SER A 179 -16.89 -10.44 0.10
CA SER A 179 -17.23 -11.72 0.74
C SER A 179 -16.08 -12.71 0.59
N PRO A 180 -15.86 -13.62 1.55
CA PRO A 180 -14.85 -14.69 1.42
C PRO A 180 -15.29 -15.79 0.43
N GLY A 181 -16.27 -15.52 -0.43
CA GLY A 181 -16.81 -16.45 -1.41
C GLY A 181 -15.85 -16.73 -2.57
N GLU A 182 -16.15 -17.78 -3.32
CA GLU A 182 -15.43 -18.13 -4.54
C GLU A 182 -15.49 -17.00 -5.56
N GLY A 183 -14.33 -16.64 -6.15
CA GLY A 183 -14.22 -15.55 -7.13
C GLY A 183 -14.08 -14.15 -6.55
N SER A 184 -14.08 -13.98 -5.22
CA SER A 184 -13.75 -12.72 -4.57
C SER A 184 -12.25 -12.45 -4.56
N VAL A 185 -11.86 -11.17 -4.58
CA VAL A 185 -10.46 -10.76 -4.45
C VAL A 185 -9.90 -11.12 -3.06
N VAL A 186 -10.74 -11.07 -2.03
CA VAL A 186 -10.38 -11.38 -0.64
C VAL A 186 -9.94 -12.83 -0.52
N ARG A 187 -10.67 -13.75 -1.16
CA ARG A 187 -10.32 -15.16 -1.20
C ARG A 187 -9.08 -15.43 -2.07
N ASP A 188 -8.99 -14.82 -3.25
CA ASP A 188 -7.80 -14.96 -4.12
C ASP A 188 -6.53 -14.45 -3.42
N MET A 189 -6.64 -13.38 -2.61
CA MET A 189 -5.56 -12.93 -1.73
C MET A 189 -5.18 -14.00 -0.73
N ALA A 190 -6.15 -14.53 0.03
CA ALA A 190 -5.88 -15.54 1.06
C ALA A 190 -5.31 -16.85 0.52
N GLU A 191 -5.62 -17.21 -0.73
CA GLU A 191 -5.15 -18.44 -1.38
C GLU A 191 -3.85 -18.24 -2.18
N SER A 192 -3.55 -17.02 -2.65
CA SER A 192 -2.39 -16.74 -3.51
C SER A 192 -1.24 -16.02 -2.83
N LEU A 193 -1.46 -15.43 -1.65
CA LEU A 193 -0.47 -14.65 -0.92
C LEU A 193 -0.16 -15.35 0.40
N GLU A 194 1.08 -15.81 0.56
CA GLU A 194 1.55 -16.35 1.82
C GLU A 194 1.83 -15.19 2.79
N ARG A 195 1.52 -15.37 4.07
CA ARG A 195 1.75 -14.33 5.09
C ARG A 195 3.23 -14.06 5.28
N GLU A 196 4.04 -15.10 5.17
CA GLU A 196 5.49 -15.09 5.35
C GLU A 196 6.18 -14.15 4.36
N ASP A 197 5.65 -13.98 3.16
CA ASP A 197 6.21 -13.08 2.14
C ASP A 197 6.08 -11.59 2.50
N PHE A 198 5.15 -11.27 3.41
CA PHE A 198 4.91 -9.93 3.90
C PHE A 198 5.70 -9.62 5.17
N LEU A 199 6.22 -10.64 5.86
CA LEU A 199 6.99 -10.47 7.09
C LEU A 199 8.30 -9.73 6.80
N ASN A 200 8.47 -8.55 7.39
CA ASN A 200 9.65 -7.69 7.25
C ASN A 200 10.01 -7.32 5.79
N ASN A 201 9.06 -7.41 4.86
CA ASN A 201 9.27 -7.13 3.44
C ASN A 201 8.34 -6.00 2.96
N VAL A 202 8.65 -4.77 3.34
CA VAL A 202 7.84 -3.60 2.95
C VAL A 202 7.76 -3.40 1.43
N GLN A 203 8.75 -3.88 0.67
CA GLN A 203 8.79 -3.74 -0.80
C GLN A 203 7.68 -4.50 -1.52
N ILE A 204 7.09 -5.53 -0.89
CA ILE A 204 6.02 -6.33 -1.49
C ILE A 204 4.81 -5.47 -1.88
N THR A 205 4.50 -4.45 -1.08
CA THR A 205 3.41 -3.49 -1.35
C THR A 205 3.68 -2.71 -2.65
N GLY A 206 4.93 -2.27 -2.84
CA GLY A 206 5.39 -1.60 -4.05
C GLY A 206 5.33 -2.51 -5.28
N TRP A 207 5.75 -3.77 -5.17
CA TRP A 207 5.67 -4.74 -6.27
C TRP A 207 4.23 -5.06 -6.67
N LEU A 208 3.35 -5.30 -5.69
CA LEU A 208 1.93 -5.54 -5.94
C LEU A 208 1.30 -4.36 -6.68
N TYR A 209 1.55 -3.13 -6.24
CA TYR A 209 1.08 -1.93 -6.92
C TYR A 209 1.66 -1.80 -8.34
N GLN A 210 2.96 -2.04 -8.50
CA GLN A 210 3.63 -2.02 -9.81
C GLN A 210 3.00 -3.01 -10.79
N TYR A 211 2.75 -4.24 -10.37
CA TYR A 211 2.14 -5.26 -11.21
C TYR A 211 0.67 -4.96 -11.48
N PHE A 212 -0.06 -4.47 -10.48
CA PHE A 212 -1.47 -4.09 -10.62
C PHE A 212 -1.70 -3.00 -11.66
N ILE A 213 -0.78 -2.04 -11.79
CA ILE A 213 -0.91 -0.94 -12.76
C ILE A 213 -0.21 -1.23 -14.11
N SER A 214 0.54 -2.33 -14.20
CA SER A 214 1.32 -2.66 -15.41
C SER A 214 0.49 -2.68 -16.70
N PRO A 215 -0.76 -3.18 -16.74
CA PRO A 215 -1.54 -3.16 -17.97
C PRO A 215 -1.81 -1.75 -18.51
N ARG A 216 -2.01 -0.78 -17.63
CA ARG A 216 -2.19 0.64 -18.02
C ARG A 216 -0.89 1.20 -18.60
N LYS A 217 0.24 0.92 -17.92
CA LYS A 217 1.57 1.29 -18.40
C LYS A 217 1.84 0.70 -19.78
N ASP A 218 1.63 -0.60 -19.95
CA ASP A 218 1.87 -1.31 -21.22
C ASP A 218 1.02 -0.72 -22.36
N GLY A 219 -0.25 -0.39 -22.10
CA GLY A 219 -1.13 0.28 -23.06
C GLY A 219 -0.59 1.65 -23.54
N VAL A 220 -0.03 2.46 -22.63
CA VAL A 220 0.62 3.74 -22.99
C VAL A 220 1.86 3.51 -23.84
N TYR A 221 2.71 2.53 -23.50
CA TYR A 221 3.89 2.19 -24.30
C TYR A 221 3.55 1.62 -25.67
N GLU A 222 2.47 0.85 -25.79
CA GLU A 222 1.97 0.41 -27.09
C GLU A 222 1.50 1.58 -27.96
N GLY A 223 0.80 2.56 -27.35
CA GLY A 223 0.43 3.81 -28.02
C GLY A 223 1.65 4.58 -28.54
N LEU A 224 2.70 4.70 -27.71
CA LEU A 224 3.98 5.31 -28.09
C LEU A 224 4.64 4.61 -29.27
N ARG A 225 4.66 3.26 -29.29
CA ARG A 225 5.17 2.48 -30.43
C ARG A 225 4.38 2.71 -31.72
N ARG A 226 3.13 3.16 -31.61
CA ARG A 226 2.27 3.56 -32.74
C ARG A 226 2.36 5.07 -33.06
N ASN A 227 3.35 5.77 -32.51
CA ASN A 227 3.55 7.22 -32.65
C ASN A 227 2.43 8.10 -32.08
N ASN A 228 1.62 7.58 -31.14
CA ASN A 228 0.71 8.43 -30.39
C ASN A 228 1.50 9.31 -29.42
N LYS A 229 1.14 10.60 -29.32
CA LYS A 229 1.72 11.49 -28.32
C LYS A 229 1.23 11.09 -26.93
N ILE A 230 2.11 11.16 -25.92
CA ILE A 230 1.73 10.99 -24.51
C ILE A 230 0.80 12.15 -24.15
N THR A 231 -0.42 11.85 -23.72
CA THR A 231 -1.37 12.83 -23.20
C THR A 231 -1.02 13.20 -21.76
N ARG A 232 -1.57 14.31 -21.23
CA ARG A 232 -1.35 14.72 -19.84
C ARG A 232 -1.77 13.60 -18.86
N GLU A 233 -2.79 12.84 -19.23
CA GLU A 233 -3.40 11.76 -18.49
C GLU A 233 -2.56 10.46 -18.50
N ASP A 234 -1.70 10.31 -19.51
CA ASP A 234 -0.81 9.16 -19.69
C ASP A 234 0.57 9.36 -19.05
N ILE A 235 0.95 10.60 -18.73
CA ILE A 235 2.25 10.92 -18.09
C ILE A 235 2.47 10.06 -16.85
N PRO A 236 1.54 9.96 -15.87
CA PRO A 236 1.79 9.20 -14.64
C PRO A 236 2.12 7.73 -14.91
N ALA A 237 1.44 7.10 -15.87
CA ALA A 237 1.69 5.70 -16.23
C ALA A 237 3.01 5.53 -16.99
N ALA A 238 3.37 6.48 -17.85
CA ALA A 238 4.63 6.47 -18.59
C ALA A 238 5.86 6.73 -17.70
N THR A 239 5.72 7.55 -16.67
CA THR A 239 6.83 7.94 -15.78
C THR A 239 6.90 7.13 -14.49
N GLN A 240 6.04 6.13 -14.32
CA GLN A 240 6.08 5.23 -13.17
C GLN A 240 7.27 4.26 -13.27
N LEU A 241 8.39 4.67 -12.69
CA LEU A 241 9.64 3.94 -12.64
C LEU A 241 9.97 3.61 -11.18
N PHE A 242 10.25 2.34 -10.92
CA PHE A 242 10.68 1.88 -9.60
C PHE A 242 12.20 1.80 -9.57
N THR A 243 12.81 2.37 -8.54
CA THR A 243 14.25 2.30 -8.31
C THR A 243 14.61 0.90 -7.76
N PRO A 244 15.43 0.11 -8.48
CA PRO A 244 15.85 -1.20 -8.00
C PRO A 244 16.61 -1.11 -6.67
N GLU A 245 16.49 -2.13 -5.82
CA GLU A 245 17.07 -2.14 -4.48
C GLU A 245 18.56 -1.80 -4.46
N TRP A 246 19.36 -2.40 -5.34
CA TRP A 246 20.80 -2.13 -5.39
C TRP A 246 21.12 -0.67 -5.72
N VAL A 247 20.30 0.00 -6.54
CA VAL A 247 20.46 1.42 -6.87
C VAL A 247 20.13 2.26 -5.65
N VAL A 248 19.04 1.92 -4.95
CA VAL A 248 18.67 2.57 -3.69
C VAL A 248 19.80 2.47 -2.67
N LYS A 249 20.30 1.25 -2.42
CA LYS A 249 21.39 1.00 -1.48
C LYS A 249 22.63 1.78 -1.84
N TYR A 250 23.03 1.70 -3.10
CA TYR A 250 24.13 2.49 -3.65
C TYR A 250 23.96 4.00 -3.40
N MET A 251 22.80 4.57 -3.72
CA MET A 251 22.55 5.99 -3.56
C MET A 251 22.62 6.42 -2.09
N VAL A 252 21.99 5.69 -1.19
CA VAL A 252 21.87 6.05 0.22
C VAL A 252 23.20 5.83 0.96
N GLU A 253 23.87 4.70 0.76
CA GLU A 253 25.19 4.43 1.37
C GLU A 253 26.22 5.49 0.94
N ASN A 254 26.23 5.90 -0.32
CA ASN A 254 27.19 6.87 -0.86
C ASN A 254 26.76 8.35 -0.70
N SER A 255 25.59 8.63 -0.13
CA SER A 255 25.13 9.99 0.20
C SER A 255 25.04 10.20 1.70
N LEU A 256 24.03 9.62 2.34
CA LEU A 256 23.83 9.65 3.79
C LEU A 256 25.01 9.00 4.53
N GLY A 257 25.37 7.78 4.11
CA GLY A 257 26.47 7.06 4.75
C GLY A 257 27.80 7.79 4.62
N ARG A 258 28.10 8.30 3.41
CA ARG A 258 29.26 9.17 3.16
C ARG A 258 29.27 10.39 4.08
N LEU A 259 28.18 11.15 4.11
CA LEU A 259 28.06 12.35 4.93
C LEU A 259 28.36 12.06 6.41
N TRP A 260 27.88 10.93 6.92
CA TRP A 260 28.17 10.49 8.28
C TRP A 260 29.65 10.13 8.48
N LEU A 261 30.24 9.33 7.58
CA LEU A 261 31.63 8.90 7.70
C LEU A 261 32.65 10.03 7.53
N ASP A 262 32.34 11.05 6.73
CA ASP A 262 33.20 12.23 6.58
C ASP A 262 33.34 13.01 7.91
N THR A 263 32.35 12.90 8.80
CA THR A 263 32.35 13.52 10.13
C THR A 263 32.77 12.56 11.26
N HIS A 264 32.58 11.24 11.04
CA HIS A 264 32.90 10.16 11.98
C HIS A 264 33.76 9.08 11.30
N PRO A 265 35.03 9.38 10.99
CA PRO A 265 35.89 8.47 10.22
C PRO A 265 36.22 7.16 10.96
N ASP A 266 36.14 7.15 12.29
CA ASP A 266 36.41 5.98 13.13
C ASP A 266 35.17 5.06 13.28
N SER A 267 34.05 5.39 12.64
CA SER A 267 32.83 4.57 12.69
C SER A 267 33.02 3.23 11.99
N SER A 268 32.63 2.13 12.67
CA SER A 268 32.67 0.78 12.11
C SER A 268 31.53 0.48 11.13
N LEU A 269 30.53 1.37 11.01
CA LEU A 269 29.31 1.14 10.22
C LEU A 269 29.59 0.76 8.77
N ARG A 270 30.66 1.33 8.20
CA ARG A 270 31.10 1.06 6.82
C ARG A 270 31.25 -0.43 6.50
N GLN A 271 31.59 -1.28 7.48
CA GLN A 271 31.81 -2.71 7.24
C GLN A 271 30.54 -3.45 6.79
N GLY A 272 29.35 -2.91 7.09
CA GLY A 272 28.05 -3.47 6.68
C GLY A 272 27.53 -2.97 5.33
N TRP A 273 28.19 -2.00 4.70
CA TRP A 273 27.67 -1.29 3.53
C TRP A 273 28.26 -1.86 2.23
N HIS A 274 27.49 -2.70 1.54
CA HIS A 274 27.96 -3.48 0.39
C HIS A 274 28.18 -2.66 -0.89
N TYR A 275 27.51 -1.53 -1.04
CA TYR A 275 27.54 -0.67 -2.23
C TYR A 275 28.31 0.63 -2.02
N TYR A 276 28.85 0.85 -0.82
CA TYR A 276 29.70 1.98 -0.49
C TYR A 276 31.02 1.93 -1.28
N ILE A 277 31.37 3.03 -1.93
CA ILE A 277 32.60 3.17 -2.71
C ILE A 277 33.62 3.95 -1.91
N GLU A 278 34.88 3.54 -1.89
CA GLU A 278 35.95 4.35 -1.28
C GLU A 278 36.21 5.66 -1.99
N GLU A 279 36.43 6.72 -1.22
CA GLU A 279 36.84 7.99 -1.81
C GLU A 279 38.23 7.83 -2.43
N ALA A 280 38.35 8.13 -3.72
CA ALA A 280 39.64 8.24 -4.37
C ALA A 280 40.42 9.44 -3.80
N GLY A 281 41.74 9.32 -3.72
CA GLY A 281 42.58 10.39 -3.20
C GLY A 281 42.38 11.71 -3.94
N GLN A 282 41.82 12.72 -3.26
CA GLN A 282 41.58 14.04 -3.82
C GLN A 282 42.83 14.95 -3.71
N PRO A 283 43.05 15.89 -4.64
CA PRO A 283 44.07 16.93 -4.51
C PRO A 283 43.91 17.75 -3.21
N ALA A 284 45.01 18.25 -2.65
CA ALA A 284 45.01 18.95 -1.35
C ALA A 284 44.03 20.13 -1.30
N GLY A 285 43.99 20.97 -2.35
CA GLY A 285 43.07 22.10 -2.41
C GLY A 285 41.58 21.72 -2.49
N VAL A 286 41.25 20.50 -2.95
CA VAL A 286 39.88 19.97 -2.92
C VAL A 286 39.54 19.49 -1.52
N ARG A 287 40.46 18.78 -0.85
CA ARG A 287 40.30 18.34 0.55
C ARG A 287 40.06 19.50 1.51
N ASP A 288 40.80 20.60 1.34
CA ASP A 288 40.65 21.76 2.22
C ASP A 288 39.30 22.46 2.01
N ARG A 289 38.81 22.52 0.76
CA ARG A 289 37.46 23.01 0.46
C ARG A 289 36.37 22.08 1.00
N LEU A 290 36.54 20.77 0.89
CA LEU A 290 35.61 19.79 1.44
C LEU A 290 35.48 19.96 2.95
N LYS A 291 36.60 20.11 3.69
CA LYS A 291 36.58 20.39 5.14
C LYS A 291 35.81 21.66 5.52
N THR A 292 35.85 22.70 4.68
CA THR A 292 35.09 23.93 4.91
C THR A 292 33.62 23.82 4.56
N VAL A 293 33.25 22.95 3.60
CA VAL A 293 31.85 22.72 3.17
C VAL A 293 31.16 21.70 4.07
N THR A 294 31.86 20.68 4.55
CA THR A 294 31.45 19.83 5.68
C THR A 294 31.58 20.57 7.02
N GLY A 295 31.67 21.90 6.98
CA GLY A 295 31.88 22.79 8.10
C GLY A 295 30.77 22.61 9.13
N GLU A 296 31.23 22.44 10.38
CA GLU A 296 30.51 21.84 11.51
C GLU A 296 30.38 20.32 11.38
N LYS A 297 31.18 19.60 12.18
CA LYS A 297 31.02 18.16 12.33
C LYS A 297 29.56 17.92 12.71
N LEU A 298 28.80 17.18 11.90
CA LEU A 298 27.49 16.67 12.27
C LEU A 298 27.68 15.90 13.59
N GLN A 299 27.35 16.49 14.74
CA GLN A 299 27.56 15.85 16.05
C GLN A 299 26.39 14.95 16.43
N SER A 300 25.23 15.14 15.81
CA SER A 300 24.02 14.40 16.13
C SER A 300 23.34 13.94 14.85
N PRO A 301 22.89 12.67 14.79
CA PRO A 301 22.09 12.19 13.67
C PRO A 301 20.75 12.93 13.54
N GLU A 302 20.24 13.55 14.60
CA GLU A 302 18.99 14.35 14.56
C GLU A 302 19.10 15.61 13.69
N SER A 303 20.32 16.06 13.37
CA SER A 303 20.56 17.22 12.51
C SER A 303 20.48 16.91 11.01
N ILE A 304 20.51 15.63 10.64
CA ILE A 304 20.49 15.20 9.24
C ILE A 304 19.07 15.26 8.70
N ARG A 305 18.87 15.87 7.52
CA ARG A 305 17.57 15.86 6.84
C ARG A 305 17.70 15.25 5.45
N ILE A 306 16.79 14.32 5.14
CA ILE A 306 16.73 13.60 3.88
C ILE A 306 15.37 13.86 3.28
N MET A 307 15.36 14.27 2.01
CA MET A 307 14.15 14.56 1.27
C MET A 307 14.14 13.79 -0.04
N ASP A 308 13.08 13.03 -0.29
CA ASP A 308 12.79 12.44 -1.59
C ASP A 308 11.45 12.99 -2.13
N PRO A 309 11.47 14.09 -2.93
CA PRO A 309 10.26 14.80 -3.36
C PRO A 309 9.40 14.01 -4.37
N ALA A 310 9.82 12.81 -4.75
CA ALA A 310 9.10 11.91 -5.64
C ALA A 310 9.17 10.47 -5.13
N MET A 311 9.03 10.31 -3.81
CA MET A 311 9.33 9.06 -3.10
C MET A 311 8.59 7.82 -3.58
N GLY A 312 7.41 7.97 -4.20
CA GLY A 312 6.62 6.84 -4.69
C GLY A 312 6.34 5.84 -3.56
N SER A 313 6.79 4.59 -3.70
CA SER A 313 6.67 3.57 -2.63
C SER A 313 7.62 3.78 -1.45
N GLY A 314 8.41 4.85 -1.45
CA GLY A 314 9.29 5.22 -0.36
C GLY A 314 10.59 4.42 -0.29
N ASN A 315 10.96 3.64 -1.32
CA ASN A 315 12.09 2.70 -1.23
C ASN A 315 13.39 3.37 -0.76
N ILE A 316 13.67 4.60 -1.22
CA ILE A 316 14.84 5.38 -0.78
C ILE A 316 14.73 5.75 0.69
N LEU A 317 13.57 6.26 1.12
CA LEU A 317 13.32 6.66 2.51
C LEU A 317 13.31 5.48 3.48
N VAL A 318 12.79 4.32 3.05
CA VAL A 318 12.82 3.07 3.82
C VAL A 318 14.26 2.64 4.07
N TYR A 319 15.10 2.57 3.03
CA TYR A 319 16.49 2.17 3.24
C TYR A 319 17.30 3.25 3.98
N ALA A 320 16.97 4.53 3.78
CA ALA A 320 17.53 5.62 4.58
C ALA A 320 17.12 5.52 6.06
N PHE A 321 15.92 5.03 6.37
CA PHE A 321 15.49 4.73 7.73
C PHE A 321 16.40 3.67 8.36
N ASP A 322 16.65 2.55 7.66
CA ASP A 322 17.53 1.47 8.15
C ASP A 322 18.95 2.00 8.42
N LEU A 323 19.50 2.77 7.48
CA LEU A 323 20.83 3.35 7.62
C LEU A 323 20.91 4.38 8.76
N LEU A 324 19.88 5.21 8.93
CA LEU A 324 19.78 6.10 10.07
C LEU A 324 19.68 5.31 11.37
N TYR A 325 18.92 4.23 11.40
CA TYR A 325 18.78 3.40 12.59
C TYR A 325 20.16 2.89 13.06
N GLU A 326 20.97 2.36 12.15
CA GLU A 326 22.36 1.96 12.43
C GLU A 326 23.20 3.12 12.96
N ILE A 327 23.06 4.31 12.35
CA ILE A 327 23.76 5.52 12.77
C ILE A 327 23.37 5.91 14.21
N TYR A 328 22.08 6.02 14.52
CA TYR A 328 21.59 6.36 15.87
C TYR A 328 22.06 5.32 16.90
N LEU A 329 22.00 4.03 16.56
CA LEU A 329 22.45 2.96 17.44
C LEU A 329 23.96 3.08 17.74
N SER A 330 24.78 3.41 16.74
CA SER A 330 26.22 3.66 16.92
C SER A 330 26.54 4.84 17.84
N GLN A 331 25.60 5.77 18.00
CA GLN A 331 25.69 6.93 18.87
C GLN A 331 25.14 6.67 20.28
N GLY A 332 24.73 5.43 20.58
CA GLY A 332 24.26 5.01 21.90
C GLY A 332 22.80 5.37 22.21
N TYR A 333 22.00 5.70 21.18
CA TYR A 333 20.56 5.85 21.35
C TYR A 333 19.91 4.49 21.65
N LYS A 334 18.81 4.52 22.42
CA LYS A 334 18.07 3.30 22.75
C LYS A 334 17.20 2.86 21.58
N GLU A 335 17.28 1.58 21.22
CA GLU A 335 16.61 0.94 20.08
C GLU A 335 15.11 1.29 19.94
N ASP A 336 14.40 1.34 21.06
CA ASP A 336 12.97 1.64 21.18
C ASP A 336 12.61 3.11 20.87
N GLY A 337 13.54 4.04 21.08
CA GLY A 337 13.35 5.47 20.79
C GLY A 337 13.76 5.90 19.37
N ILE A 338 14.61 5.12 18.70
CA ILE A 338 15.20 5.48 17.40
C ILE A 338 14.15 5.71 16.31
N PRO A 339 13.16 4.83 16.09
CA PRO A 339 12.16 5.01 15.03
C PRO A 339 11.44 6.36 15.10
N ALA A 340 11.01 6.76 16.30
CA ALA A 340 10.30 8.02 16.52
C ALA A 340 11.18 9.24 16.21
N LEU A 341 12.47 9.18 16.55
CA LEU A 341 13.43 10.24 16.24
C LEU A 341 13.66 10.36 14.73
N ILE A 342 13.82 9.24 14.03
CA ILE A 342 14.02 9.23 12.58
C ILE A 342 12.84 9.86 11.84
N ILE A 343 11.61 9.43 12.16
CA ILE A 343 10.40 9.96 11.53
C ILE A 343 10.20 11.45 11.84
N LYS A 344 10.56 11.88 13.06
CA LYS A 344 10.38 13.28 13.49
C LYS A 344 11.40 14.23 12.85
N ASN A 345 12.67 13.81 12.78
CA ASN A 345 13.78 14.72 12.51
C ASN A 345 14.38 14.57 11.11
N ASN A 346 14.32 13.37 10.53
CA ASN A 346 15.20 13.02 9.42
C ASN A 346 14.50 12.86 8.07
N LEU A 347 13.37 12.15 8.00
CA LEU A 347 12.79 11.70 6.74
C LEU A 347 11.65 12.59 6.26
N TYR A 348 11.73 13.01 4.99
CA TYR A 348 10.72 13.82 4.30
C TYR A 348 10.55 13.30 2.86
N GLY A 349 9.35 13.38 2.30
CA GLY A 349 9.12 13.04 0.89
C GLY A 349 7.76 13.44 0.36
#